data_AF-A0A0B1TJ27-F1
#
_entry.id   AF-A0A0B1TJ27-F1
#
_cell.length_a   1.000
_cell.length_b   1.000
_cell.length_c   1.000
_cell.angle_alpha   90.00
_cell.angle_beta   90.00
_cell.angle_gamma   90.00
#
_symmetry.space_group_name_H-M   'P 1'
#
loop_
_entity.id
_entity.type
_entity.pdbx_description
1 polymer ?
#
loop_
_entity_poly.entity_id
_entity_poly.type
_entity_poly.pdbx_seq_one_letter_code
_entity_poly.pdbx_strand_id
1 'polypeptide(L)'
;MSAQVDTSTLPKLNPKSKHLKRIVAVGFNETDLAGVVSDRGVAVKVPILFKPDDTENVLNAILGRPIPSRRPSTTRKPTTTKPTNEIRCLFVGDLYNFGSDDYSVHQVGFAVLYAEDADGIQRGKKKEPKQVLKCLFVGDLYNFGKNVEKYVDEAELISSVGYDFLDLEDANAAAGLWAYGYTTFSAFPDLSNFTSIYSKFLEKLEKMQFTDTASPVPTSNAIEAVNNIPVDDIRANCIVFFSAQ
;
A
#
# COMPACT_ATOMS: atom_id res chain seq x y z
N MET A 1 4.10 -22.54 -3.74
CA MET A 1 5.17 -22.03 -4.64
C MET A 1 5.49 -20.62 -4.18
N SER A 2 6.75 -20.35 -3.87
CA SER A 2 7.24 -19.03 -3.42
C SER A 2 7.34 -18.08 -4.62
N ALA A 3 7.36 -16.78 -4.35
CA ALA A 3 7.67 -15.75 -5.32
C ALA A 3 9.08 -15.95 -5.97
N GLN A 4 9.38 -15.24 -7.07
CA GLN A 4 10.69 -15.30 -7.74
C GLN A 4 11.81 -14.71 -6.87
N VAL A 5 12.68 -15.54 -6.29
CA VAL A 5 13.57 -15.11 -5.19
C VAL A 5 14.78 -14.24 -5.62
N ASP A 6 14.93 -13.84 -6.89
CA ASP A 6 16.15 -13.15 -7.35
C ASP A 6 15.92 -11.70 -7.83
N THR A 7 16.07 -10.77 -6.90
CA THR A 7 16.03 -9.32 -7.17
C THR A 7 17.32 -8.78 -7.79
N SER A 8 18.38 -9.57 -7.91
CA SER A 8 19.68 -9.11 -8.43
C SER A 8 19.67 -8.88 -9.96
N THR A 9 18.75 -9.52 -10.67
CA THR A 9 18.60 -9.41 -12.12
C THR A 9 17.68 -8.27 -12.55
N LEU A 10 16.96 -7.66 -11.61
CA LEU A 10 16.03 -6.58 -11.92
C LEU A 10 16.76 -5.27 -12.23
N PRO A 11 16.27 -4.48 -13.20
CA PRO A 11 16.78 -3.15 -13.44
C PRO A 11 16.50 -2.24 -12.23
N LYS A 12 17.32 -1.21 -12.08
CA LYS A 12 17.12 -0.22 -11.03
C LYS A 12 15.85 0.60 -11.26
N LEU A 13 15.00 0.71 -10.24
CA LEU A 13 13.87 1.63 -10.22
C LEU A 13 14.38 3.06 -10.02
N ASN A 14 14.50 3.78 -11.12
CA ASN A 14 15.04 5.12 -11.19
C ASN A 14 14.36 5.93 -12.33
N PRO A 15 13.15 6.47 -12.06
CA PRO A 15 12.46 7.30 -13.04
C PRO A 15 13.26 8.50 -13.49
N LYS A 16 13.31 8.72 -14.81
CA LYS A 16 14.02 9.84 -15.44
C LYS A 16 13.40 11.20 -15.10
N SER A 17 12.10 11.23 -14.84
CA SER A 17 11.39 12.44 -14.44
C SER A 17 11.91 12.99 -13.10
N LYS A 18 12.25 14.28 -13.09
CA LYS A 18 12.64 15.01 -11.86
C LYS A 18 11.43 15.37 -11.00
N HIS A 19 10.22 15.24 -11.53
CA HIS A 19 8.97 15.47 -10.78
C HIS A 19 8.66 14.32 -9.82
N LEU A 20 9.12 13.10 -10.14
CA LEU A 20 9.06 11.93 -9.27
C LEU A 20 10.15 12.02 -8.19
N LYS A 21 9.81 12.69 -7.09
CA LYS A 21 10.70 12.96 -5.96
C LYS A 21 10.71 11.85 -4.92
N ARG A 22 9.59 11.13 -4.79
CA ARG A 22 9.42 10.02 -3.83
C ARG A 22 9.38 8.70 -4.57
N ILE A 23 10.24 7.77 -4.20
CA ILE A 23 10.25 6.41 -4.74
C ILE A 23 10.28 5.47 -3.55
N VAL A 24 9.22 4.71 -3.37
CA VAL A 24 9.10 3.71 -2.30
C VAL A 24 8.92 2.35 -2.97
N ALA A 25 9.77 1.39 -2.65
CA ALA A 25 9.65 0.01 -3.09
C ALA A 25 9.19 -0.84 -1.88
N VAL A 26 8.00 -1.41 -1.96
CA VAL A 26 7.40 -2.24 -0.93
C VAL A 26 7.59 -3.70 -1.32
N GLY A 27 8.51 -4.37 -0.62
CA GLY A 27 8.78 -5.79 -0.77
C GLY A 27 7.78 -6.61 0.03
N PHE A 28 6.70 -7.04 -0.60
CA PHE A 28 5.69 -7.89 0.02
C PHE A 28 6.22 -9.32 0.22
N ASN A 29 5.70 -10.05 1.20
CA ASN A 29 6.25 -11.35 1.61
C ASN A 29 7.75 -11.29 2.00
N GLU A 30 8.17 -10.23 2.70
CA GLU A 30 9.55 -10.03 3.18
C GLU A 30 10.62 -9.93 2.07
N THR A 31 10.21 -9.67 0.82
CA THR A 31 11.12 -9.50 -0.32
C THR A 31 12.07 -8.32 -0.12
N ASP A 32 13.36 -8.53 -0.43
CA ASP A 32 14.37 -7.46 -0.38
C ASP A 32 14.52 -6.70 -1.70
N LEU A 33 13.93 -5.51 -1.76
CA LEU A 33 14.01 -4.60 -2.90
C LEU A 33 15.09 -3.51 -2.75
N ALA A 34 15.95 -3.56 -1.72
CA ALA A 34 17.03 -2.57 -1.54
C ALA A 34 18.01 -2.57 -2.74
N GLY A 35 18.23 -3.74 -3.34
CA GLY A 35 19.01 -3.89 -4.57
C GLY A 35 18.32 -3.36 -5.83
N VAL A 36 17.00 -3.13 -5.80
CA VAL A 36 16.21 -2.67 -6.97
C VAL A 36 15.99 -1.17 -6.92
N VAL A 37 15.76 -0.60 -5.74
CA VAL A 37 15.56 0.84 -5.60
C VAL A 37 16.86 1.61 -5.85
N SER A 38 16.75 2.81 -6.43
CA SER A 38 17.87 3.73 -6.59
C SER A 38 18.16 4.51 -5.30
N ASP A 39 19.30 5.20 -5.23
CA ASP A 39 19.74 5.98 -4.06
C ASP A 39 18.74 7.08 -3.62
N ARG A 40 17.80 7.46 -4.49
CA ARG A 40 16.73 8.43 -4.21
C ARG A 40 15.49 7.82 -3.58
N GLY A 41 15.40 6.49 -3.52
CA GLY A 41 14.24 5.78 -3.03
C GLY A 41 14.52 4.99 -1.76
N VAL A 42 13.45 4.44 -1.20
CA VAL A 42 13.47 3.68 0.05
C VAL A 42 12.80 2.33 -0.19
N ALA A 43 13.45 1.25 0.23
CA ALA A 43 12.85 -0.09 0.23
C ALA A 43 12.28 -0.41 1.62
N VAL A 44 11.07 -0.94 1.67
CA VAL A 44 10.37 -1.35 2.89
C VAL A 44 9.93 -2.80 2.73
N LYS A 45 10.31 -3.66 3.66
CA LYS A 45 9.87 -5.06 3.68
C LYS A 45 8.59 -5.19 4.46
N VAL A 46 7.62 -5.92 3.92
CA VAL A 46 6.31 -6.14 4.55
C VAL A 46 5.98 -7.64 4.51
N PRO A 47 5.69 -8.27 5.66
CA PRO A 47 5.29 -9.67 5.70
C PRO A 47 3.91 -9.90 5.07
N ILE A 48 3.62 -11.14 4.67
CA ILE A 48 2.27 -11.53 4.20
C ILE A 48 1.20 -11.17 5.23
N LEU A 49 1.46 -11.51 6.50
CA LEU A 49 0.60 -11.15 7.63
C LEU A 49 1.05 -9.80 8.19
N PHE A 50 0.79 -8.75 7.41
CA PHE A 50 1.11 -7.38 7.78
C PHE A 50 0.22 -6.88 8.92
N LYS A 51 0.75 -5.94 9.69
CA LYS A 51 0.09 -5.29 10.83
C LYS A 51 -0.01 -3.78 10.57
N PRO A 52 -0.81 -3.04 11.36
CA PRO A 52 -0.88 -1.58 11.24
C PRO A 52 0.50 -0.89 11.25
N ASP A 53 1.43 -1.33 12.10
CA ASP A 53 2.81 -0.83 12.14
C ASP A 53 3.55 -0.99 10.79
N ASP A 54 3.26 -2.06 10.03
CA ASP A 54 3.90 -2.30 8.73
C ASP A 54 3.35 -1.32 7.68
N THR A 55 2.04 -1.04 7.70
CA THR A 55 1.41 0.03 6.90
C THR A 55 1.98 1.40 7.26
N GLU A 56 2.14 1.69 8.56
CA GLU A 56 2.72 2.94 9.04
C GLU A 56 4.16 3.13 8.53
N ASN A 57 4.96 2.06 8.48
CA ASN A 57 6.32 2.11 7.93
C ASN A 57 6.32 2.50 6.44
N VAL A 58 5.38 1.99 5.66
CA VAL A 58 5.20 2.37 4.24
C VAL A 58 4.81 3.84 4.12
N LEU A 59 3.85 4.31 4.93
CA LEU A 59 3.44 5.73 4.95
C LEU A 59 4.60 6.65 5.35
N ASN A 60 5.36 6.26 6.38
CA ASN A 60 6.56 7.00 6.79
C ASN A 60 7.57 7.10 5.64
N ALA A 61 7.78 6.03 4.88
CA ALA A 61 8.62 6.06 3.67
C ALA A 61 8.09 7.06 2.62
N ILE A 62 6.79 7.04 2.34
CA ILE A 62 6.13 7.96 1.39
C ILE A 62 6.29 9.43 1.84
N LEU A 63 6.11 9.67 3.13
CA LEU A 63 6.27 10.97 3.77
C LEU A 63 7.74 11.38 3.93
N GLY A 64 8.70 10.49 3.68
CA GLY A 64 10.12 10.72 3.90
C GLY A 64 10.53 10.83 5.36
N ARG A 65 9.73 10.24 6.24
CA ARG A 65 10.02 10.14 7.66
C ARG A 65 10.98 8.96 7.90
N PRO A 66 11.79 8.99 8.96
CA PRO A 66 12.63 7.87 9.34
C PRO A 66 11.78 6.62 9.56
N ILE A 67 12.21 5.49 8.97
CA ILE A 67 11.61 4.19 9.24
C ILE A 67 12.31 3.60 10.46
N PRO A 68 11.57 3.13 11.49
CA PRO A 68 12.16 2.46 12.63
C PRO A 68 13.02 1.27 12.21
N SER A 69 14.27 1.22 12.68
CA SER A 69 15.20 0.10 12.39
C SER A 69 14.80 -1.22 13.06
N ARG A 70 13.81 -1.21 13.97
CA ARG A 70 13.27 -2.39 14.64
C ARG A 70 11.76 -2.34 14.60
N ARG A 71 11.14 -3.42 14.12
CA ARG A 71 9.72 -3.69 14.34
C ARG A 71 9.44 -3.61 15.84
N PRO A 72 8.45 -2.82 16.30
CA PRO A 72 8.08 -2.82 17.70
C PRO A 72 7.78 -4.27 18.13
N SER A 73 8.64 -4.82 18.98
CA SER A 73 8.33 -6.09 19.63
C SER A 73 7.19 -5.80 20.59
N THR A 74 6.08 -6.51 20.46
CA THR A 74 5.05 -6.60 21.51
C THR A 74 5.65 -7.32 22.72
N THR A 75 6.57 -6.67 23.42
CA THR A 75 6.93 -7.03 24.78
C THR A 75 5.95 -6.30 25.66
N ARG A 76 5.06 -7.03 26.37
CA ARG A 76 4.14 -6.45 27.36
C ARG A 76 4.96 -5.58 28.31
N LYS A 77 4.77 -4.27 28.24
CA LYS A 77 5.22 -3.34 29.27
C LYS A 77 4.46 -3.71 30.56
N PRO A 78 5.10 -3.73 31.75
CA PRO A 78 4.36 -3.94 32.99
C PRO A 78 3.33 -2.81 33.13
N THR A 79 2.05 -3.17 33.04
CA THR A 79 0.94 -2.25 33.23
C THR A 79 0.83 -1.91 34.72
N THR A 80 1.23 -0.70 35.10
CA THR A 80 0.77 -0.11 36.35
C THR A 80 -0.71 0.20 36.20
N THR A 81 -1.56 -0.64 36.78
CA THR A 81 -3.02 -0.50 36.78
C THR A 81 -3.42 0.80 37.46
N LYS A 82 -3.84 1.79 36.65
CA LYS A 82 -4.79 2.81 37.08
C LYS A 82 -6.18 2.27 36.77
N PRO A 83 -7.15 2.30 37.70
CA PRO A 83 -8.45 1.69 37.47
C PRO A 83 -9.21 2.52 36.42
N THR A 84 -9.41 1.93 35.25
CA THR A 84 -10.28 2.47 34.20
C THR A 84 -11.60 1.72 34.29
N ASN A 85 -12.71 2.45 34.33
CA ASN A 85 -14.05 1.88 34.32
C ASN A 85 -14.20 0.96 33.10
N GLU A 86 -14.35 -0.33 33.37
CA GLU A 86 -14.41 -1.39 32.37
C GLU A 86 -15.76 -1.34 31.65
N ILE A 87 -15.83 -0.66 30.51
CA ILE A 87 -16.97 -0.79 29.61
C ILE A 87 -16.78 -2.09 28.82
N ARG A 88 -17.57 -3.11 29.16
CA ARG A 88 -17.69 -4.33 28.35
C ARG A 88 -18.83 -4.17 27.36
N CYS A 89 -18.52 -3.85 26.11
CA CYS A 89 -19.51 -3.92 25.03
C CYS A 89 -19.54 -5.33 24.46
N LEU A 90 -20.75 -5.94 24.41
CA LEU A 90 -21.02 -7.13 23.62
C LEU A 90 -21.76 -6.70 22.36
N PHE A 91 -21.09 -6.77 21.22
CA PHE A 91 -21.72 -6.53 19.92
C PHE A 91 -22.33 -7.85 19.43
N VAL A 92 -23.66 -7.90 19.31
CA VAL A 92 -24.40 -9.01 18.73
C VAL A 92 -25.13 -8.47 17.50
N GLY A 93 -24.72 -8.91 16.31
CA GLY A 93 -25.43 -8.69 15.06
C GLY A 93 -25.77 -10.04 14.43
N ASP A 94 -26.96 -10.18 13.86
CA ASP A 94 -27.35 -11.37 13.14
C ASP A 94 -26.84 -11.33 11.69
N LEU A 95 -26.05 -12.35 11.32
CA LEU A 95 -25.52 -12.53 9.95
C LEU A 95 -26.60 -12.95 8.93
N TYR A 96 -27.87 -12.97 9.32
CA TYR A 96 -28.94 -13.64 8.57
C TYR A 96 -29.42 -12.89 7.31
N ASN A 97 -29.00 -11.63 7.14
CA ASN A 97 -29.38 -10.80 5.98
C ASN A 97 -28.26 -10.61 4.94
N PHE A 98 -27.13 -11.30 5.10
CA PHE A 98 -26.05 -11.27 4.12
C PHE A 98 -26.24 -12.45 3.16
N GLY A 99 -26.25 -12.16 1.86
CA GLY A 99 -26.35 -13.18 0.82
C GLY A 99 -25.24 -14.23 0.98
N SER A 100 -25.46 -15.41 0.41
CA SER A 100 -24.51 -16.54 0.44
C SER A 100 -23.26 -16.32 -0.43
N ASP A 101 -22.69 -15.12 -0.42
CA ASP A 101 -21.42 -14.79 -1.03
C ASP A 101 -20.36 -14.51 0.05
N ASP A 102 -19.32 -15.35 0.03
CA ASP A 102 -18.22 -15.50 1.01
C ASP A 102 -17.48 -14.18 1.36
N TYR A 103 -17.65 -13.15 0.51
CA TYR A 103 -17.07 -11.82 0.68
C TYR A 103 -17.74 -10.98 1.78
N SER A 104 -19.00 -11.24 2.11
CA SER A 104 -19.77 -10.41 3.05
C SER A 104 -19.36 -10.59 4.51
N VAL A 105 -18.79 -11.73 4.88
CA VAL A 105 -18.37 -12.04 6.26
C VAL A 105 -17.06 -11.33 6.65
N HIS A 106 -16.17 -11.06 5.67
CA HIS A 106 -14.90 -10.39 5.90
C HIS A 106 -15.03 -8.88 6.20
N GLN A 107 -16.05 -8.21 5.65
CA GLN A 107 -16.31 -6.78 5.95
C GLN A 107 -16.71 -6.53 7.40
N VAL A 108 -17.39 -7.49 8.05
CA VAL A 108 -17.87 -7.31 9.44
C VAL A 108 -16.73 -7.49 10.45
N GLY A 109 -15.71 -8.31 10.14
CA GLY A 109 -14.53 -8.47 10.98
C GLY A 109 -13.70 -7.18 11.11
N PHE A 110 -13.65 -6.38 10.04
CA PHE A 110 -12.86 -5.15 9.98
C PHE A 110 -13.48 -3.98 10.76
N ALA A 111 -14.82 -3.92 10.85
CA ALA A 111 -15.52 -2.84 11.53
C ALA A 111 -15.37 -2.87 13.07
N VAL A 112 -14.99 -4.00 13.66
CA VAL A 112 -14.94 -4.18 15.12
C VAL A 112 -13.59 -3.78 15.73
N LEU A 113 -12.54 -3.54 14.93
CA LEU A 113 -11.19 -3.25 15.44
C LEU A 113 -10.82 -1.75 15.55
N TYR A 114 -11.69 -0.83 15.11
CA TYR A 114 -11.44 0.61 15.19
C TYR A 114 -12.55 1.32 15.94
N ALA A 115 -12.55 1.18 17.26
CA ALA A 115 -13.36 2.01 18.14
C ALA A 115 -12.57 2.35 19.41
N GLU A 116 -11.43 3.03 19.27
CA GLU A 116 -10.79 3.74 20.39
C GLU A 116 -10.32 5.12 19.92
N ASP A 117 -10.47 6.09 20.84
CA ASP A 117 -10.00 7.49 20.81
C ASP A 117 -10.92 8.56 20.20
N ALA A 118 -12.04 8.82 20.88
CA ALA A 118 -12.71 10.11 20.89
C ALA A 118 -12.47 10.83 22.23
N ASP A 119 -11.27 11.39 22.43
CA ASP A 119 -11.03 12.39 23.49
C ASP A 119 -10.28 13.60 22.91
N GLY A 120 -11.03 14.68 22.71
CA GLY A 120 -10.55 15.92 22.15
C GLY A 120 -9.71 16.74 23.15
N ILE A 121 -8.48 17.07 22.75
CA ILE A 121 -7.77 18.26 23.24
C ILE A 121 -7.16 18.98 22.04
N GLN A 122 -7.86 20.01 21.55
CA GLN A 122 -7.36 20.93 20.52
C GLN A 122 -6.25 21.82 21.12
N ARG A 123 -4.99 21.48 20.86
CA ARG A 123 -3.88 22.43 20.93
C ARG A 123 -3.58 22.93 19.52
N GLY A 124 -3.91 24.20 19.28
CA GLY A 124 -3.67 24.88 18.00
C GLY A 124 -2.20 24.79 17.59
N LYS A 125 -1.89 23.86 16.69
CA LYS A 125 -0.65 23.87 15.91
C LYS A 125 -0.89 24.73 14.68
N LYS A 126 -0.01 25.71 14.48
CA LYS A 126 0.12 26.48 13.24
C LYS A 126 0.28 25.48 12.08
N LYS A 127 -0.76 25.33 11.26
CA LYS A 127 -0.77 24.41 10.10
C LYS A 127 0.30 24.89 9.11
N GLU A 128 1.42 24.17 9.04
CA GLU A 128 2.37 24.30 7.95
C GLU A 128 1.65 24.00 6.61
N PRO A 129 2.13 24.57 5.49
CA PRO A 129 1.55 24.26 4.19
C PRO A 129 1.67 22.76 3.92
N LYS A 130 0.52 22.09 3.82
CA LYS A 130 0.44 20.66 3.53
C LYS A 130 1.19 20.33 2.25
N GLN A 131 2.06 19.35 2.29
CA GLN A 131 2.72 18.86 1.09
C GLN A 131 1.70 18.23 0.14
N VAL A 132 1.87 18.41 -1.17
CA VAL A 132 1.01 17.77 -2.17
C VAL A 132 1.64 16.46 -2.60
N LEU A 133 0.95 15.34 -2.40
CA LEU A 133 1.43 14.00 -2.76
C LEU A 133 0.50 13.38 -3.79
N LYS A 134 1.04 13.11 -4.98
CA LYS A 134 0.36 12.40 -6.06
C LYS A 134 1.13 11.12 -6.33
N CYS A 135 0.74 10.06 -5.64
CA CYS A 135 1.45 8.78 -5.64
C CYS A 135 0.80 7.79 -6.62
N LEU A 136 1.58 7.28 -7.57
CA LEU A 136 1.18 6.12 -8.37
C LEU A 136 1.51 4.86 -7.57
N PHE A 137 0.47 4.12 -7.20
CA PHE A 137 0.57 2.79 -6.62
C PHE A 137 0.71 1.78 -7.76
N VAL A 138 1.75 0.97 -7.72
CA VAL A 138 2.07 -0.03 -8.74
C VAL A 138 1.97 -1.40 -8.10
N GLY A 139 0.97 -2.19 -8.48
CA GLY A 139 0.74 -3.54 -7.96
C GLY A 139 1.34 -4.64 -8.85
N ASP A 140 1.84 -5.70 -8.21
CA ASP A 140 2.45 -6.86 -8.85
C ASP A 140 1.44 -8.00 -9.00
N LEU A 141 1.09 -8.36 -10.25
CA LEU A 141 0.34 -9.59 -10.53
C LEU A 141 1.18 -10.61 -11.30
N TYR A 142 2.51 -10.59 -11.13
CA TYR A 142 3.41 -11.45 -11.90
C TYR A 142 4.08 -12.51 -11.02
N ASN A 143 4.65 -12.10 -9.89
CA ASN A 143 5.67 -12.92 -9.23
C ASN A 143 5.12 -14.11 -8.42
N PHE A 144 3.84 -14.11 -8.06
CA PHE A 144 3.19 -15.28 -7.44
C PHE A 144 2.72 -16.32 -8.47
N GLY A 145 3.01 -16.12 -9.77
CA GLY A 145 2.56 -17.00 -10.84
C GLY A 145 1.04 -17.09 -10.88
N LYS A 146 0.49 -18.30 -10.75
CA LYS A 146 -0.96 -18.55 -10.75
C LYS A 146 -1.58 -18.63 -9.35
N ASN A 147 -0.86 -18.22 -8.30
CA ASN A 147 -1.39 -18.23 -6.94
C ASN A 147 -2.26 -16.99 -6.69
N VAL A 148 -3.54 -17.09 -7.06
CA VAL A 148 -4.51 -15.99 -7.02
C VAL A 148 -4.67 -15.40 -5.61
N GLU A 149 -4.68 -16.23 -4.57
CA GLU A 149 -4.84 -15.81 -3.17
C GLU A 149 -3.75 -14.81 -2.75
N LYS A 150 -2.52 -14.99 -3.24
CA LYS A 150 -1.42 -14.08 -2.90
C LYS A 150 -1.58 -12.69 -3.49
N TYR A 151 -2.23 -12.56 -4.65
CA TYR A 151 -2.56 -11.26 -5.22
C TYR A 151 -3.72 -10.57 -4.49
N VAL A 152 -4.61 -11.35 -3.86
CA VAL A 152 -5.62 -10.80 -2.93
C VAL A 152 -4.93 -10.21 -1.71
N ASP A 153 -4.00 -10.95 -1.09
CA ASP A 153 -3.23 -10.43 0.06
C ASP A 153 -2.48 -9.13 -0.28
N GLU A 154 -1.90 -9.02 -1.48
CA GLU A 154 -1.22 -7.80 -1.93
C GLU A 154 -2.20 -6.64 -2.18
N ALA A 155 -3.35 -6.91 -2.79
CA ALA A 155 -4.39 -5.90 -2.98
C ALA A 155 -4.92 -5.40 -1.63
N GLU A 156 -5.03 -6.25 -0.61
CA GLU A 156 -5.38 -5.85 0.76
C GLU A 156 -4.32 -4.92 1.37
N LEU A 157 -3.03 -5.20 1.19
CA LEU A 157 -1.96 -4.30 1.62
C LEU A 157 -2.06 -2.94 0.91
N ILE A 158 -2.24 -2.93 -0.41
CA ILE A 158 -2.40 -1.69 -1.20
C ILE A 158 -3.63 -0.90 -0.73
N SER A 159 -4.73 -1.60 -0.42
CA SER A 159 -5.96 -1.03 0.11
C SER A 159 -5.71 -0.35 1.47
N SER A 160 -5.04 -1.04 2.39
CA SER A 160 -4.71 -0.52 3.73
C SER A 160 -3.80 0.71 3.65
N VAL A 161 -2.71 0.65 2.87
CA VAL A 161 -1.82 1.80 2.65
C VAL A 161 -2.58 2.94 1.97
N GLY A 162 -3.44 2.63 1.00
CA GLY A 162 -4.23 3.61 0.27
C GLY A 162 -5.26 4.34 1.14
N TYR A 163 -5.90 3.63 2.08
CA TYR A 163 -6.84 4.20 3.04
C TYR A 163 -6.16 5.26 3.90
N ASP A 164 -5.08 4.89 4.60
CA ASP A 164 -4.36 5.80 5.49
C ASP A 164 -3.67 6.93 4.71
N PHE A 165 -3.14 6.64 3.52
CA PHE A 165 -2.50 7.65 2.67
C PHE A 165 -3.49 8.74 2.23
N LEU A 166 -4.70 8.38 1.84
CA LEU A 166 -5.71 9.33 1.38
C LEU A 166 -6.33 10.14 2.52
N ASP A 167 -6.24 9.67 3.77
CA ASP A 167 -6.72 10.36 4.97
C ASP A 167 -5.64 11.18 5.69
N LEU A 168 -4.43 11.28 5.12
CA LEU A 168 -3.32 12.03 5.72
C LEU A 168 -3.67 13.49 6.02
N GLU A 169 -3.64 13.87 7.30
CA GLU A 169 -3.88 15.26 7.70
C GLU A 169 -2.75 16.21 7.26
N ASP A 170 -1.51 15.72 7.18
CA ASP A 170 -0.31 16.51 6.90
C ASP A 170 -0.05 16.72 5.39
N ALA A 171 -0.86 16.10 4.52
CA ALA A 171 -0.69 16.14 3.07
C ALA A 171 -2.02 16.36 2.34
N ASN A 172 -1.94 16.91 1.12
CA ASN A 172 -3.01 16.81 0.14
C ASN A 172 -2.69 15.61 -0.74
N ALA A 173 -3.26 14.45 -0.38
CA ALA A 173 -2.96 13.17 -1.00
C ALA A 173 -3.91 12.86 -2.17
N ALA A 174 -3.36 12.31 -3.24
CA ALA A 174 -4.11 11.69 -4.31
C ALA A 174 -3.37 10.44 -4.80
N ALA A 175 -4.11 9.36 -5.02
CA ALA A 175 -3.57 8.08 -5.44
C ALA A 175 -4.01 7.76 -6.87
N GLY A 176 -3.06 7.31 -7.68
CA GLY A 176 -3.29 6.58 -8.92
C GLY A 176 -2.99 5.10 -8.69
N LEU A 177 -3.56 4.22 -9.52
CA LEU A 177 -3.29 2.79 -9.47
C LEU A 177 -2.97 2.29 -10.87
N TRP A 178 -1.91 1.50 -10.97
CA TRP A 178 -1.54 0.71 -12.13
C TRP A 178 -1.07 -0.67 -11.65
N ALA A 179 -1.32 -1.71 -12.44
CA ALA A 179 -0.87 -3.04 -12.12
C ALA A 179 -0.26 -3.69 -13.37
N TYR A 180 0.70 -4.60 -13.17
CA TYR A 180 1.38 -5.33 -14.23
C TYR A 180 1.30 -6.84 -13.97
N GLY A 181 1.76 -7.66 -14.92
CA GLY A 181 1.72 -9.12 -14.81
C GLY A 181 0.47 -9.73 -15.44
N TYR A 182 -0.13 -10.68 -14.74
CA TYR A 182 -1.34 -11.40 -15.13
C TYR A 182 -2.58 -10.55 -14.87
N THR A 183 -2.78 -9.52 -15.70
CA THR A 183 -3.88 -8.57 -15.50
C THR A 183 -4.38 -7.96 -16.82
N THR A 184 -5.51 -7.27 -16.78
CA THR A 184 -6.12 -6.55 -17.92
C THR A 184 -5.72 -5.08 -18.00
N PHE A 185 -4.94 -4.58 -17.04
CA PHE A 185 -4.36 -3.23 -17.11
C PHE A 185 -3.50 -3.07 -18.37
N SER A 186 -3.38 -1.82 -18.83
CA SER A 186 -2.47 -1.48 -19.92
C SER A 186 -1.02 -1.82 -19.56
N ALA A 187 -0.21 -2.14 -20.57
CA ALA A 187 1.22 -2.42 -20.39
C ALA A 187 2.04 -1.21 -19.88
N PHE A 188 1.47 -0.01 -19.90
CA PHE A 188 2.08 1.22 -19.42
C PHE A 188 1.17 1.93 -18.41
N PRO A 189 1.75 2.65 -17.42
CA PRO A 189 0.97 3.35 -16.42
C PRO A 189 0.18 4.53 -17.00
N ASP A 190 -1.09 4.63 -16.61
CA ASP A 190 -1.93 5.79 -16.90
C ASP A 190 -1.92 6.77 -15.74
N LEU A 191 -1.32 7.94 -15.96
CA LEU A 191 -1.19 9.01 -14.97
C LEU A 191 -2.36 10.02 -15.00
N SER A 192 -3.39 9.80 -15.82
CA SER A 192 -4.54 10.73 -15.91
C SER A 192 -5.51 10.60 -14.73
N ASN A 193 -5.55 9.44 -14.09
CA ASN A 193 -6.64 9.07 -13.19
C ASN A 193 -6.19 9.01 -11.72
N PHE A 194 -5.84 10.15 -11.14
CA PHE A 194 -5.59 10.27 -9.70
C PHE A 194 -6.87 10.65 -8.95
N THR A 195 -7.06 10.12 -7.75
CA THR A 195 -8.21 10.42 -6.90
C THR A 195 -7.78 10.70 -5.47
N SER A 196 -8.42 11.67 -4.82
CA SER A 196 -8.31 11.90 -3.37
C SER A 196 -9.42 11.20 -2.58
N ILE A 197 -10.32 10.50 -3.27
CA ILE A 197 -11.48 9.82 -2.69
C ILE A 197 -11.17 8.32 -2.66
N TYR A 198 -11.19 7.74 -1.46
CA TYR A 198 -10.85 6.33 -1.23
C TYR A 198 -11.78 5.36 -1.96
N SER A 199 -13.10 5.60 -1.98
CA SER A 199 -14.04 4.72 -2.71
C SER A 199 -13.72 4.62 -4.21
N LYS A 200 -13.34 5.73 -4.85
CA LYS A 200 -12.89 5.73 -6.26
C LYS A 200 -11.54 5.04 -6.47
N PHE A 201 -10.70 5.02 -5.44
CA PHE A 201 -9.46 4.26 -5.46
C PHE A 201 -9.76 2.75 -5.38
N LEU A 202 -10.68 2.35 -4.50
CA LEU A 202 -11.17 0.97 -4.39
C LEU A 202 -11.79 0.46 -5.70
N GLU A 203 -12.64 1.24 -6.37
CA GLU A 203 -13.21 0.86 -7.69
C GLU A 203 -12.14 0.50 -8.73
N LYS A 204 -10.93 1.06 -8.62
CA LYS A 204 -9.80 0.70 -9.47
C LYS A 204 -9.05 -0.51 -8.94
N LEU A 205 -8.89 -0.60 -7.63
CA LEU A 205 -8.24 -1.72 -6.97
C LEU A 205 -9.02 -3.02 -7.19
N GLU A 206 -10.34 -2.96 -7.24
CA GLU A 206 -11.21 -4.08 -7.62
C GLU A 206 -10.91 -4.63 -9.02
N LYS A 207 -10.28 -3.84 -9.91
CA LYS A 207 -9.86 -4.29 -11.24
C LYS A 207 -8.50 -5.00 -11.20
N MET A 208 -7.77 -4.92 -10.08
CA MET A 208 -6.51 -5.59 -9.84
C MET A 208 -6.75 -7.09 -9.59
N GLN A 209 -7.28 -7.77 -10.60
CA GLN A 209 -7.61 -9.18 -10.56
C GLN A 209 -6.66 -9.99 -11.43
N PHE A 210 -6.32 -11.18 -10.97
CA PHE A 210 -5.56 -12.13 -11.75
C PHE A 210 -6.33 -12.50 -13.02
N THR A 211 -5.70 -12.33 -14.16
CA THR A 211 -6.21 -12.75 -15.46
C THR A 211 -5.13 -13.54 -16.18
N ASP A 212 -5.41 -14.81 -16.50
CA ASP A 212 -4.48 -15.68 -17.21
C ASP A 212 -4.32 -15.21 -18.67
N THR A 213 -3.40 -14.28 -18.89
CA THR A 213 -3.04 -13.74 -20.19
C THR A 213 -1.84 -14.47 -20.78
N ALA A 214 -1.79 -14.60 -22.10
CA ALA A 214 -0.69 -15.27 -22.80
C ALA A 214 0.64 -14.48 -22.73
N SER A 215 0.59 -13.17 -22.44
CA SER A 215 1.76 -12.29 -22.42
C SER A 215 1.74 -11.38 -21.18
N PRO A 216 1.89 -11.94 -19.97
CA PRO A 216 1.95 -11.14 -18.75
C PRO A 216 3.19 -10.24 -18.75
N VAL A 217 3.06 -9.02 -18.24
CA VAL A 217 4.18 -8.08 -18.16
C VAL A 217 5.11 -8.48 -17.01
N PRO A 218 6.38 -8.81 -17.25
CA PRO A 218 7.31 -9.17 -16.17
C PRO A 218 7.73 -7.93 -15.36
N THR A 219 8.19 -8.16 -14.12
CA THR A 219 8.65 -7.12 -13.18
C THR A 219 9.71 -6.20 -13.77
N SER A 220 10.66 -6.74 -14.55
CA SER A 220 11.69 -5.95 -15.24
C SER A 220 11.08 -4.94 -16.20
N ASN A 221 10.12 -5.36 -17.02
CA ASN A 221 9.45 -4.49 -17.99
C ASN A 221 8.56 -3.46 -17.29
N ALA A 222 7.96 -3.82 -16.15
CA ALA A 222 7.18 -2.88 -15.35
C ALA A 222 8.06 -1.75 -14.78
N ILE A 223 9.25 -2.10 -14.27
CA ILE A 223 10.25 -1.12 -13.83
C ILE A 223 10.69 -0.23 -15.00
N GLU A 224 10.91 -0.80 -16.19
CA GLU A 224 11.24 -0.02 -17.38
C GLU A 224 10.11 0.94 -17.78
N ALA A 225 8.85 0.50 -17.72
CA ALA A 225 7.69 1.35 -18.00
C ALA A 225 7.62 2.54 -17.02
N VAL A 226 7.82 2.30 -15.72
CA VAL A 226 7.88 3.36 -14.70
C VAL A 226 9.08 4.27 -14.92
N ASN A 227 10.23 3.71 -15.29
CA ASN A 227 11.45 4.49 -15.54
C ASN A 227 11.32 5.43 -16.75
N ASN A 228 10.48 5.07 -17.71
CA ASN A 228 10.24 5.79 -18.95
C ASN A 228 8.99 6.68 -18.93
N ILE A 229 8.39 6.92 -17.75
CA ILE A 229 7.39 7.99 -17.58
C ILE A 229 7.99 9.31 -18.11
N PRO A 230 7.26 10.09 -18.94
CA PRO A 230 7.79 11.29 -19.56
C PRO A 230 8.38 12.27 -18.54
N VAL A 231 9.52 12.86 -18.88
CA VAL A 231 10.33 13.67 -17.95
C VAL A 231 9.60 14.94 -17.51
N ASP A 232 8.75 15.46 -18.38
CA ASP A 232 7.90 16.64 -18.22
C ASP A 232 6.50 16.31 -17.66
N ASP A 233 6.19 15.04 -17.39
CA ASP A 233 4.93 14.67 -16.78
C ASP A 233 4.91 15.07 -15.29
N ILE A 234 4.04 16.03 -14.98
CA ILE A 234 3.87 16.59 -13.63
C ILE A 234 2.69 15.98 -12.87
N ARG A 235 1.99 15.00 -13.46
CA ARG A 235 0.75 14.44 -12.88
C ARG A 235 1.03 13.59 -11.64
N ALA A 236 2.21 12.98 -11.57
CA ALA A 236 2.68 12.22 -10.42
C ALA A 236 3.96 12.84 -9.86
N ASN A 237 4.14 12.76 -8.55
CA ASN A 237 5.40 13.16 -7.88
C ASN A 237 5.97 12.09 -6.95
N CYS A 238 5.31 10.93 -6.91
CA CYS A 238 5.57 9.84 -6.00
C CYS A 238 5.25 8.50 -6.68
N ILE A 239 6.08 7.49 -6.47
CA ILE A 239 5.86 6.10 -6.87
C ILE A 239 5.88 5.23 -5.61
N VAL A 240 4.89 4.36 -5.47
CA VAL A 240 4.86 3.28 -4.47
C VAL A 240 4.76 1.96 -5.23
N PHE A 241 5.87 1.24 -5.31
CA PHE A 241 6.02 0.04 -6.11
C PHE A 241 5.95 -1.20 -5.23
N PHE A 242 4.86 -1.95 -5.30
CA PHE A 242 4.65 -3.19 -4.59
C PHE A 242 5.16 -4.35 -5.44
N SER A 243 5.90 -5.27 -4.81
CA SER A 243 6.34 -6.50 -5.44
C SER A 243 6.72 -7.54 -4.42
N ALA A 244 6.39 -8.79 -4.71
CA ALA A 244 6.84 -9.95 -3.94
C ALA A 244 7.70 -10.81 -4.85
N GLN A 245 9.01 -10.78 -4.69
CA GLN A 245 9.99 -11.68 -5.33
C GLN A 245 10.46 -12.71 -4.30
#